data_AF-A0A8S1LN39-F1
#
_entry.id   AF-A0A8S1LN39-F1
#
_cell.length_a   1.000
_cell.length_b   1.000
_cell.length_c   1.000
_cell.angle_alpha   90.00
_cell.angle_beta   90.00
_cell.angle_gamma   90.00
#
_symmetry.space_group_name_H-M   'P 1'
#
loop_
_entity.id
_entity.type
_entity.pdbx_description
1 polymer ?
#
loop_
_entity_poly.entity_id
_entity_poly.type
_entity_poly.pdbx_seq_one_letter_code
_entity_poly.pdbx_strand_id
1 'polypeptide(L)'
;MQVKSNTNSSVQESYSPKKPVDGGEKKKRSRTRKQSDAQREYKCECGKSYLSYPALYTHMKQKHNRQSLKNLDEQRLESTFSESQTQDIFATLANALGKEEDKPQASLSNQDIYDLIMWEVQLQIMETDNKYIKLDYYNELLKSTQLTDVTTPQDAFIRFIHEVKGVLSYEQMKLIFLFVYSFRKLLLDFPDCTTSGLVEKANQLICSQLDKVLQSIQQLSNRNYIVHLSRVSNLREVMIKIVLGFCNWLYARHLTDDKLLLKSDSD
;
A
#
# COMPACT_ATOMS: atom_id res chain seq x y z
N MET A 1 -70.65 12.93 3.52
CA MET A 1 -71.98 12.32 3.27
C MET A 1 -72.07 11.98 1.80
N GLN A 2 -72.43 10.72 1.51
CA GLN A 2 -73.13 10.24 0.30
C GLN A 2 -72.44 10.39 -1.07
N VAL A 3 -72.65 9.54 -2.08
CA VAL A 3 -72.92 8.11 -2.25
C VAL A 3 -72.90 7.92 -3.78
N LYS A 4 -72.12 6.93 -4.23
CA LYS A 4 -72.33 6.01 -5.37
C LYS A 4 -72.86 6.50 -6.74
N SER A 5 -72.15 5.99 -7.76
CA SER A 5 -72.59 5.05 -8.82
C SER A 5 -73.07 5.51 -10.19
N ASN A 6 -72.66 4.68 -11.17
CA ASN A 6 -73.29 4.27 -12.44
C ASN A 6 -73.10 5.12 -13.70
N THR A 7 -73.18 4.61 -14.93
CA THR A 7 -72.69 3.40 -15.67
C THR A 7 -73.08 3.65 -17.15
N ASN A 8 -72.39 2.99 -18.10
CA ASN A 8 -72.78 2.69 -19.50
C ASN A 8 -72.76 3.84 -20.52
N SER A 9 -72.55 3.66 -21.83
CA SER A 9 -72.05 2.60 -22.72
C SER A 9 -72.03 3.20 -24.13
N SER A 10 -71.06 2.85 -24.98
CA SER A 10 -71.14 2.82 -26.46
C SER A 10 -69.76 2.36 -26.98
N VAL A 11 -69.52 1.07 -27.24
CA VAL A 11 -69.81 0.29 -28.47
C VAL A 11 -69.35 1.00 -29.75
N GLN A 12 -68.20 0.58 -30.29
CA GLN A 12 -68.14 0.14 -31.69
C GLN A 12 -66.91 -0.75 -31.95
N GLU A 13 -67.23 -1.86 -32.63
CA GLU A 13 -66.36 -2.92 -33.11
C GLU A 13 -65.33 -2.43 -34.13
N SER A 14 -64.20 -3.13 -34.30
CA SER A 14 -64.16 -4.14 -35.38
C SER A 14 -62.74 -4.63 -35.76
N TYR A 15 -62.72 -5.93 -36.10
CA TYR A 15 -61.74 -6.72 -36.87
C TYR A 15 -60.37 -7.11 -36.29
N SER A 16 -60.33 -8.36 -35.82
CA SER A 16 -59.15 -9.25 -35.87
C SER A 16 -59.01 -9.89 -37.26
N PRO A 17 -57.77 -10.22 -37.68
CA PRO A 17 -57.52 -11.43 -38.44
C PRO A 17 -56.62 -12.43 -37.71
N LYS A 18 -56.84 -13.69 -38.04
CA LYS A 18 -56.46 -14.92 -37.34
C LYS A 18 -54.97 -15.24 -37.40
N LYS A 19 -54.50 -15.94 -36.35
CA LYS A 19 -53.28 -16.76 -36.33
C LYS A 19 -53.32 -17.87 -37.40
N PRO A 20 -52.14 -18.33 -37.83
CA PRO A 20 -51.87 -19.76 -37.95
C PRO A 20 -50.91 -20.25 -36.85
N VAL A 21 -51.17 -21.47 -36.40
CA VAL A 21 -50.41 -22.26 -35.43
C VAL A 21 -49.71 -23.36 -36.21
N ASP A 22 -48.38 -23.45 -36.13
CA ASP A 22 -47.56 -24.68 -36.08
C ASP A 22 -46.09 -24.22 -36.07
N GLY A 23 -45.18 -24.60 -35.19
CA GLY A 23 -44.78 -25.95 -34.81
C GLY A 23 -43.26 -26.02 -35.04
N GLY A 24 -42.46 -26.21 -33.99
CA GLY A 24 -41.02 -26.52 -34.13
C GLY A 24 -40.03 -25.62 -33.37
N GLU A 25 -39.36 -26.25 -32.40
CA GLU A 25 -38.07 -25.88 -31.82
C GLU A 25 -37.97 -24.65 -30.90
N LYS A 26 -38.24 -24.91 -29.61
CA LYS A 26 -37.69 -24.12 -28.50
C LYS A 26 -36.15 -24.16 -28.54
N LYS A 27 -35.53 -23.25 -29.29
CA LYS A 27 -34.13 -22.87 -29.06
C LYS A 27 -34.05 -22.30 -27.65
N LYS A 28 -33.71 -23.16 -26.68
CA LYS A 28 -33.15 -22.74 -25.40
C LYS A 28 -32.05 -21.74 -25.74
N ARG A 29 -32.29 -20.45 -25.48
CA ARG A 29 -31.23 -19.45 -25.41
C ARG A 29 -30.30 -19.91 -24.29
N SER A 30 -29.34 -20.75 -24.64
CA SER A 30 -28.18 -21.02 -23.83
C SER A 30 -27.53 -19.67 -23.65
N ARG A 31 -27.76 -19.03 -22.49
CA ARG A 31 -27.03 -17.83 -22.09
C ARG A 31 -25.57 -18.23 -22.14
N THR A 32 -24.87 -17.73 -23.15
CA THR A 32 -23.43 -17.80 -23.27
C THR A 32 -22.88 -17.44 -21.89
N ARG A 33 -22.24 -18.38 -21.20
CA ARG A 33 -21.41 -18.08 -20.02
C ARG A 33 -20.28 -17.21 -20.53
N LYS A 34 -20.56 -15.91 -20.68
CA LYS A 34 -19.57 -14.87 -20.98
C LYS A 34 -18.62 -14.86 -19.80
N GLN A 35 -17.44 -15.46 -19.98
CA GLN A 35 -16.12 -14.87 -19.76
C GLN A 35 -16.11 -13.55 -18.95
N SER A 36 -16.67 -13.57 -17.75
CA SER A 36 -16.83 -12.40 -16.85
C SER A 36 -16.67 -12.80 -15.38
N ASP A 37 -16.17 -14.02 -15.12
CA ASP A 37 -15.77 -14.44 -13.78
C ASP A 37 -14.42 -13.83 -13.37
N ALA A 38 -13.62 -13.37 -14.34
CA ALA A 38 -12.30 -12.77 -14.10
C ALA A 38 -12.34 -11.38 -13.41
N GLN A 39 -13.53 -10.81 -13.14
CA GLN A 39 -13.68 -9.47 -12.56
C GLN A 39 -14.65 -9.42 -11.37
N ARG A 40 -15.01 -10.57 -10.79
CA ARG A 40 -15.90 -10.64 -9.62
C ARG A 40 -15.09 -10.92 -8.36
N GLU A 41 -14.34 -9.91 -7.95
CA GLU A 41 -13.43 -9.99 -6.80
C GLU A 41 -14.20 -10.09 -5.47
N TYR A 42 -15.43 -9.57 -5.42
CA TYR A 42 -16.23 -9.53 -4.20
C TYR A 42 -17.06 -10.81 -4.01
N LYS A 43 -16.69 -11.65 -3.04
CA LYS A 43 -17.35 -12.94 -2.77
C LYS A 43 -18.08 -12.91 -1.43
N CYS A 44 -19.30 -13.46 -1.41
CA CYS A 44 -20.06 -13.71 -0.19
C CYS A 44 -19.77 -15.12 0.34
N GLU A 45 -19.86 -15.32 1.65
CA GLU A 45 -19.74 -16.62 2.33
C GLU A 45 -20.70 -17.69 1.78
N CYS A 46 -21.82 -17.30 1.15
CA CYS A 46 -22.71 -18.23 0.47
C CYS A 46 -22.20 -18.70 -0.92
N GLY A 47 -20.96 -18.38 -1.28
CA GLY A 47 -20.31 -18.76 -2.54
C GLY A 47 -20.66 -17.91 -3.76
N LYS A 48 -21.37 -16.78 -3.60
CA LYS A 48 -21.75 -15.89 -4.72
C LYS A 48 -20.73 -14.79 -4.92
N SER A 49 -20.37 -14.53 -6.18
CA SER A 49 -19.43 -13.48 -6.58
C SER A 49 -20.15 -12.30 -7.27
N TYR A 50 -19.74 -11.09 -6.91
CA TYR A 50 -20.34 -9.83 -7.32
C TYR A 50 -19.32 -8.95 -8.04
N LEU A 51 -19.82 -8.12 -8.95
CA LEU A 51 -19.00 -7.19 -9.75
C LEU A 51 -18.55 -5.96 -8.95
N SER A 52 -19.19 -5.68 -7.83
CA SER A 52 -18.88 -4.51 -7.02
C SER A 52 -19.32 -4.70 -5.57
N TYR A 53 -18.66 -4.00 -4.67
CA TYR A 53 -18.99 -4.00 -3.24
C TYR A 53 -20.45 -3.59 -2.94
N PRO A 54 -21.06 -2.56 -3.58
CA PRO A 54 -22.47 -2.25 -3.36
C PRO A 54 -23.42 -3.40 -3.68
N ALA A 55 -23.09 -4.22 -4.69
CA ALA A 55 -23.87 -5.40 -5.04
C ALA A 55 -23.73 -6.51 -3.98
N LEU A 56 -22.51 -6.74 -3.47
CA LEU A 56 -22.26 -7.64 -2.34
C LEU A 56 -23.00 -7.17 -1.08
N TYR A 57 -22.89 -5.89 -0.73
CA TYR A 57 -23.54 -5.29 0.43
C TYR A 57 -25.07 -5.46 0.37
N THR A 58 -25.67 -5.15 -0.79
CA THR A 58 -27.11 -5.32 -1.01
C THR A 58 -27.51 -6.78 -0.85
N HIS A 59 -26.71 -7.70 -1.41
CA HIS A 59 -26.94 -9.12 -1.26
C HIS A 59 -26.91 -9.57 0.21
N MET A 60 -25.88 -9.17 0.96
CA MET A 60 -25.72 -9.57 2.36
C MET A 60 -26.81 -8.96 3.25
N LYS A 61 -27.20 -7.73 2.98
CA LYS A 61 -28.34 -7.08 3.64
C LYS A 61 -29.66 -7.83 3.40
N GLN A 62 -29.86 -8.39 2.20
CA GLN A 62 -31.10 -9.10 1.84
C GLN A 62 -31.10 -10.60 2.18
N LYS A 63 -29.93 -11.25 2.26
CA LYS A 63 -29.82 -12.71 2.37
C LYS A 63 -29.15 -13.22 3.64
N HIS A 64 -28.39 -12.38 4.36
CA HIS A 64 -27.61 -12.78 5.54
C HIS A 64 -28.00 -12.02 6.82
N ASN A 65 -29.24 -11.49 6.89
CA ASN A 65 -29.87 -10.92 8.09
C ASN A 65 -28.95 -10.04 8.98
N ARG A 66 -28.22 -9.09 8.36
CA ARG A 66 -27.31 -8.11 9.00
C ARG A 66 -26.16 -8.64 9.85
N GLN A 67 -26.14 -9.92 10.20
CA GLN A 67 -25.15 -10.49 11.12
C GLN A 67 -23.74 -10.53 10.49
N SER A 68 -23.67 -10.65 9.17
CA SER A 68 -22.42 -10.66 8.38
C SER A 68 -22.01 -9.27 7.85
N LEU A 69 -22.76 -8.20 8.19
CA LEU A 69 -22.38 -6.81 7.82
C LEU A 69 -21.29 -6.22 8.73
N LYS A 70 -21.19 -6.69 9.99
CA LYS A 70 -20.20 -6.18 10.95
C LYS A 70 -18.77 -6.37 10.43
N ASN A 71 -18.45 -7.57 9.93
CA ASN A 71 -17.14 -7.90 9.36
C ASN A 71 -16.79 -7.06 8.11
N LEU A 72 -17.78 -6.65 7.32
CA LEU A 72 -17.58 -5.87 6.09
C LEU A 72 -17.44 -4.37 6.33
N ASP A 73 -18.18 -3.85 7.31
CA ASP A 73 -18.04 -2.46 7.74
C ASP A 73 -16.71 -2.28 8.50
N GLU A 74 -16.28 -3.24 9.33
CA GLU A 74 -14.95 -3.27 9.95
C GLU A 74 -13.82 -3.32 8.91
N GLN A 75 -13.86 -4.23 7.92
CA GLN A 75 -12.86 -4.27 6.85
C GLN A 75 -12.79 -2.97 6.03
N ARG A 76 -13.92 -2.29 5.81
CA ARG A 76 -13.95 -1.01 5.10
C ARG A 76 -13.42 0.15 5.94
N LEU A 77 -13.78 0.18 7.23
CA LEU A 77 -13.28 1.18 8.17
C LEU A 77 -11.77 1.02 8.36
N GLU A 78 -11.26 -0.20 8.54
CA GLU A 78 -9.82 -0.47 8.68
C GLU A 78 -9.04 -0.10 7.42
N SER A 79 -9.53 -0.46 6.22
CA SER A 79 -8.84 -0.13 4.97
C SER A 79 -8.79 1.38 4.70
N THR A 80 -9.91 2.08 4.85
CA THR A 80 -9.95 3.54 4.65
C THR A 80 -9.21 4.32 5.73
N PHE A 81 -9.20 3.83 6.96
CA PHE A 81 -8.46 4.42 8.07
C PHE A 81 -6.95 4.24 7.91
N SER A 82 -6.50 3.03 7.54
CA SER A 82 -5.09 2.72 7.25
C SER A 82 -4.55 3.55 6.09
N GLU A 83 -5.33 3.74 5.03
CA GLU A 83 -4.94 4.57 3.87
C GLU A 83 -4.77 6.05 4.23
N SER A 84 -5.71 6.64 4.98
CA SER A 84 -5.61 8.03 5.43
C SER A 84 -4.38 8.24 6.33
N GLN A 85 -4.15 7.33 7.28
CA GLN A 85 -2.96 7.41 8.15
C GLN A 85 -1.66 7.30 7.34
N THR A 86 -1.63 6.42 6.35
CA THR A 86 -0.46 6.24 5.48
C THR A 86 -0.17 7.49 4.65
N GLN A 87 -1.21 8.15 4.12
CA GLN A 87 -1.06 9.43 3.43
C GLN A 87 -0.51 10.53 4.33
N ASP A 88 -0.99 10.62 5.57
CA ASP A 88 -0.48 11.59 6.56
C ASP A 88 0.99 11.32 6.92
N ILE A 89 1.37 10.05 7.07
CA ILE A 89 2.75 9.63 7.31
C ILE A 89 3.64 10.08 6.14
N PHE A 90 3.22 9.82 4.90
CA PHE A 90 4.01 10.17 3.72
C PHE A 90 4.07 11.68 3.48
N ALA A 91 2.99 12.41 3.76
CA ALA A 91 3.01 13.87 3.75
C ALA A 91 3.99 14.42 4.80
N THR A 92 3.99 13.85 6.00
CA THR A 92 4.93 14.21 7.07
C THR A 92 6.37 13.94 6.66
N LEU A 93 6.64 12.77 6.05
CA LEU A 93 7.96 12.44 5.52
C LEU A 93 8.39 13.39 4.40
N ALA A 94 7.53 13.66 3.43
CA ALA A 94 7.83 14.59 2.34
C ALA A 94 8.15 16.00 2.86
N ASN A 95 7.41 16.47 3.85
CA ASN A 95 7.68 17.75 4.50
C ASN A 95 8.99 17.74 5.31
N ALA A 96 9.27 16.65 6.03
CA ALA A 96 10.49 16.47 6.81
C ALA A 96 11.76 16.46 5.96
N LEU A 97 11.67 15.90 4.76
CA LEU A 97 12.78 15.77 3.82
C LEU A 97 13.00 17.05 2.98
N GLY A 98 12.18 18.08 3.20
CA GLY A 98 12.22 19.35 2.47
C GLY A 98 11.51 19.26 1.12
N LYS A 99 10.91 20.37 0.68
CA LYS A 99 10.32 20.50 -0.65
C LYS A 99 11.43 20.91 -1.62
N GLU A 100 11.59 20.20 -2.73
CA GLU A 100 12.27 20.80 -3.88
C GLU A 100 11.36 21.90 -4.41
N GLU A 101 11.81 23.15 -4.34
CA GLU A 101 11.09 24.27 -4.91
C GLU A 101 10.98 24.05 -6.44
N ASP A 102 9.74 24.12 -6.93
CA ASP A 102 9.35 24.32 -8.33
C ASP A 102 9.52 23.19 -9.36
N LYS A 103 9.82 21.95 -8.97
CA LYS A 103 9.71 20.81 -9.91
C LYS A 103 8.41 20.03 -9.70
N PRO A 104 7.63 19.78 -10.77
CA PRO A 104 6.50 18.87 -10.68
C PRO A 104 7.00 17.51 -10.21
N GLN A 105 6.42 16.99 -9.12
CA GLN A 105 6.69 15.65 -8.60
C GLN A 105 6.26 14.63 -9.65
N ALA A 106 7.20 14.21 -10.49
CA ALA A 106 7.03 13.04 -11.32
C ALA A 106 7.21 11.80 -10.44
N SER A 107 6.26 10.87 -10.52
CA SER A 107 6.41 9.55 -9.92
C SER A 107 7.70 8.92 -10.41
N LEU A 108 8.48 8.33 -9.51
CA LEU A 108 9.73 7.67 -9.88
C LEU A 108 9.49 6.53 -10.86
N SER A 109 10.25 6.54 -11.94
CA SER A 109 10.27 5.47 -12.93
C SER A 109 10.97 4.22 -12.38
N ASN A 110 10.80 3.08 -13.04
CA ASN A 110 11.57 1.88 -12.69
C ASN A 110 13.08 2.07 -12.92
N GLN A 111 13.46 2.96 -13.85
CA GLN A 111 14.87 3.31 -14.06
C GLN A 111 15.44 4.05 -12.85
N ASP A 112 14.68 4.98 -12.28
CA ASP A 112 15.11 5.70 -11.08
C ASP A 112 15.32 4.75 -9.89
N ILE A 113 14.44 3.75 -9.73
CA ILE A 113 14.61 2.71 -8.71
C ILE A 113 15.86 1.87 -8.97
N TYR A 114 16.14 1.50 -10.23
CA TYR A 114 17.36 0.80 -10.59
C TYR A 114 18.60 1.63 -10.25
N ASP A 115 18.60 2.92 -10.55
CA ASP A 115 19.72 3.82 -10.25
C ASP A 115 19.94 3.96 -8.73
N LEU A 116 18.86 4.03 -7.95
CA LEU A 116 18.92 4.02 -6.47
C LEU A 116 19.50 2.70 -5.92
N ILE A 117 19.11 1.57 -6.49
CA ILE A 117 19.66 0.25 -6.15
C ILE A 117 21.16 0.19 -6.47
N MET A 118 21.55 0.61 -7.67
CA MET A 118 22.95 0.61 -8.07
C MET A 118 23.79 1.55 -7.20
N TRP A 119 23.21 2.67 -6.78
CA TRP A 119 23.82 3.56 -5.80
C TRP A 119 24.02 2.88 -4.44
N GLU A 120 23.01 2.20 -3.87
CA GLU A 120 23.15 1.43 -2.61
C GLU A 120 24.21 0.32 -2.73
N VAL A 121 24.22 -0.42 -3.84
CA VAL A 121 25.21 -1.47 -4.12
C VAL A 121 26.63 -0.89 -4.14
N GLN A 122 26.83 0.28 -4.75
CA GLN A 122 28.12 0.97 -4.72
C GLN A 122 28.55 1.33 -3.29
N LEU A 123 27.63 1.82 -2.46
CA LEU A 123 27.94 2.08 -1.04
C LEU A 123 28.40 0.80 -0.33
N GLN A 124 27.74 -0.32 -0.60
CA GLN A 124 28.10 -1.61 -0.01
C GLN A 124 29.48 -2.11 -0.45
N ILE A 125 29.83 -1.97 -1.74
CA ILE A 125 31.17 -2.29 -2.27
C ILE A 125 32.24 -1.44 -1.59
N MET A 126 31.92 -0.18 -1.27
CA MET A 126 32.88 0.73 -0.68
C MET A 126 33.09 0.52 0.82
N GLU A 127 32.05 0.09 1.54
CA GLU A 127 32.17 -0.22 2.97
C GLU A 127 32.79 -1.59 3.22
N THR A 128 32.60 -2.53 2.30
CA THR A 128 33.06 -3.91 2.47
C THR A 128 34.16 -4.23 1.46
N ASP A 129 35.31 -4.72 1.91
CA ASP A 129 36.32 -5.33 1.02
C ASP A 129 35.81 -6.63 0.35
N ASN A 130 34.55 -6.99 0.60
CA ASN A 130 33.95 -8.25 0.22
C ASN A 130 33.29 -8.14 -1.16
N LYS A 131 33.71 -9.01 -2.07
CA LYS A 131 33.20 -9.05 -3.46
C LYS A 131 31.82 -9.71 -3.59
N TYR A 132 31.28 -10.30 -2.52
CA TYR A 132 30.02 -11.05 -2.58
C TYR A 132 28.85 -10.26 -2.00
N ILE A 133 28.14 -9.54 -2.87
CA ILE A 133 26.90 -8.84 -2.54
C ILE A 133 25.74 -9.77 -2.87
N LYS A 134 24.94 -10.11 -1.87
CA LYS A 134 23.68 -10.83 -2.11
C LYS A 134 22.70 -9.89 -2.81
N LEU A 135 22.34 -10.22 -4.04
CA LEU A 135 21.44 -9.42 -4.88
C LEU A 135 19.95 -9.78 -4.70
N ASP A 136 19.63 -10.79 -3.87
CA ASP A 136 18.27 -11.32 -3.72
C ASP A 136 17.26 -10.23 -3.35
N TYR A 137 17.60 -9.39 -2.37
CA TYR A 137 16.79 -8.24 -1.97
C TYR A 137 16.50 -7.26 -3.12
N TYR A 138 17.52 -6.91 -3.90
CA TYR A 138 17.37 -5.95 -5.00
C TYR A 138 16.55 -6.55 -6.15
N ASN A 139 16.72 -7.85 -6.39
CA ASN A 139 15.92 -8.57 -7.37
C ASN A 139 14.43 -8.60 -6.97
N GLU A 140 14.13 -8.74 -5.68
CA GLU A 140 12.75 -8.69 -5.18
C GLU A 140 12.16 -7.29 -5.23
N LEU A 141 12.96 -6.26 -4.89
CA LEU A 141 12.57 -4.86 -4.98
C LEU A 141 12.23 -4.41 -6.41
N LEU A 142 12.84 -5.01 -7.42
CA LEU A 142 12.51 -4.75 -8.83
C LEU A 142 11.26 -5.50 -9.31
N LYS A 143 10.90 -6.63 -8.67
CA LYS A 143 9.81 -7.51 -9.08
C LYS A 143 8.45 -7.12 -8.51
N SER A 144 8.39 -6.65 -7.28
CA SER A 144 7.13 -6.64 -6.53
C SER A 144 6.26 -5.41 -6.82
N THR A 145 4.99 -5.63 -7.17
CA THR A 145 3.92 -4.63 -6.97
C THR A 145 2.78 -5.16 -6.09
N GLN A 146 2.82 -6.44 -5.70
CA GLN A 146 1.72 -7.13 -5.01
C GLN A 146 2.25 -8.19 -4.04
N LEU A 147 3.08 -7.80 -3.07
CA LEU A 147 3.32 -8.66 -1.92
C LEU A 147 2.05 -8.67 -1.05
N THR A 148 1.30 -9.77 -1.07
CA THR A 148 0.05 -9.90 -0.30
C THR A 148 0.30 -10.10 1.18
N ASP A 149 1.36 -10.85 1.54
CA ASP A 149 1.70 -11.17 2.91
C ASP A 149 3.12 -10.66 3.23
N VAL A 150 3.23 -9.78 4.23
CA VAL A 150 4.51 -9.28 4.74
C VAL A 150 4.92 -10.17 5.89
N THR A 151 5.82 -11.12 5.63
CA THR A 151 6.20 -12.15 6.61
C THR A 151 7.57 -11.92 7.21
N THR A 152 8.42 -11.19 6.50
CA THR A 152 9.79 -10.91 6.91
C THR A 152 10.06 -9.40 7.02
N PRO A 153 11.10 -9.00 7.76
CA PRO A 153 11.62 -7.63 7.70
C PRO A 153 11.93 -7.13 6.29
N GLN A 154 12.43 -8.01 5.42
CA GLN A 154 12.78 -7.64 4.04
C GLN A 154 11.53 -7.28 3.24
N ASP A 155 10.47 -8.09 3.37
CA ASP A 155 9.16 -7.82 2.77
C ASP A 155 8.63 -6.45 3.20
N ALA A 156 8.80 -6.11 4.49
CA ALA A 156 8.35 -4.84 5.04
C ALA A 156 9.11 -3.66 4.42
N PHE A 157 10.44 -3.75 4.27
CA PHE A 157 11.23 -2.69 3.61
C PHE A 157 10.88 -2.55 2.13
N ILE A 158 10.75 -3.66 1.41
CA ILE A 158 10.39 -3.64 -0.02
C ILE A 158 9.03 -2.94 -0.18
N ARG A 159 8.02 -3.39 0.58
CA ARG A 159 6.68 -2.81 0.51
C ARG A 159 6.68 -1.33 0.90
N PHE A 160 7.41 -0.95 1.94
CA PHE A 160 7.55 0.45 2.33
C PHE A 160 8.13 1.29 1.19
N ILE A 161 9.24 0.86 0.55
CA ILE A 161 9.86 1.56 -0.59
C ILE A 161 8.88 1.72 -1.75
N HIS A 162 8.11 0.67 -2.08
CA HIS A 162 7.12 0.74 -3.15
C HIS A 162 5.97 1.71 -2.88
N GLU A 163 5.59 1.88 -1.61
CA GLU A 163 4.54 2.82 -1.24
C GLU A 163 5.08 4.27 -1.20
N VAL A 164 6.30 4.50 -0.69
CA VAL A 164 6.86 5.85 -0.62
C VAL A 164 7.38 6.39 -1.95
N LYS A 165 7.80 5.54 -2.90
CA LYS A 165 8.34 6.00 -4.20
C LYS A 165 7.33 6.75 -5.07
N GLY A 166 6.04 6.61 -4.79
CA GLY A 166 4.98 7.36 -5.46
C GLY A 166 4.79 8.77 -4.92
N VAL A 167 5.38 9.08 -3.75
CA VAL A 167 5.17 10.35 -3.03
C VAL A 167 6.46 11.15 -2.92
N LEU A 168 7.61 10.49 -2.83
CA LEU A 168 8.89 11.12 -2.59
C LEU A 168 9.66 11.40 -3.89
N SER A 169 10.46 12.48 -3.89
CA SER A 169 11.38 12.78 -4.99
C SER A 169 12.57 11.81 -5.02
N TYR A 170 13.33 11.83 -6.11
CA TYR A 170 14.54 11.00 -6.25
C TYR A 170 15.55 11.24 -5.12
N GLU A 171 15.82 12.51 -4.77
CA GLU A 171 16.75 12.86 -3.70
C GLU A 171 16.23 12.45 -2.32
N GLN A 172 14.92 12.60 -2.08
CA GLN A 172 14.27 12.12 -0.86
C GLN A 172 14.36 10.59 -0.74
N MET A 173 14.22 9.87 -1.86
CA MET A 173 14.36 8.41 -1.87
C MET A 173 15.78 7.94 -1.58
N LYS A 174 16.84 8.69 -1.93
CA LYS A 174 18.20 8.35 -1.51
C LYS A 174 18.33 8.28 0.01
N LEU A 175 17.68 9.21 0.73
CA LEU A 175 17.65 9.19 2.20
C LEU A 175 16.88 7.97 2.74
N ILE A 176 15.77 7.60 2.10
CA ILE A 176 15.04 6.37 2.45
C ILE A 176 15.92 5.13 2.24
N PHE A 177 16.57 5.00 1.08
CA PHE A 177 17.46 3.87 0.78
C PHE A 177 18.62 3.80 1.76
N LEU A 178 19.19 4.93 2.13
CA LEU A 178 20.26 4.99 3.13
C LEU A 178 19.80 4.53 4.52
N PHE A 179 18.60 4.93 4.94
CA PHE A 179 17.97 4.41 6.14
C PHE A 179 17.77 2.89 6.04
N VAL A 180 17.17 2.41 4.96
CA VAL A 180 16.89 0.97 4.77
C VAL A 180 18.20 0.17 4.77
N TYR A 181 19.22 0.63 4.06
CA TYR A 181 20.56 0.04 4.06
C TYR A 181 21.13 -0.07 5.48
N SER A 182 21.15 1.04 6.21
CA SER A 182 21.69 1.11 7.57
C SER A 182 20.93 0.21 8.53
N PHE A 183 19.59 0.18 8.40
CA PHE A 183 18.75 -0.61 9.27
C PHE A 183 18.84 -2.10 8.95
N ARG A 184 18.87 -2.48 7.67
CA ARG A 184 19.13 -3.87 7.25
C ARG A 184 20.46 -4.38 7.77
N LYS A 185 21.50 -3.54 7.76
CA LYS A 185 22.80 -3.87 8.34
C LYS A 185 22.70 -4.18 9.83
N LEU A 186 21.94 -3.38 10.58
CA LEU A 186 21.66 -3.66 12.00
C LEU A 186 20.95 -5.01 12.19
N LEU A 187 20.04 -5.37 11.30
CA LEU A 187 19.31 -6.65 11.38
C LEU A 187 20.16 -7.88 11.02
N LEU A 188 21.32 -7.73 10.37
CA LEU A 188 22.22 -8.86 10.12
C LEU A 188 22.71 -9.50 11.43
N ASP A 189 22.81 -8.71 12.50
CA ASP A 189 23.17 -9.19 13.83
C ASP A 189 21.99 -9.88 14.55
N PHE A 190 20.78 -9.84 13.97
CA PHE A 190 19.54 -10.37 14.55
C PHE A 190 18.73 -11.15 13.50
N PRO A 191 19.20 -12.34 13.06
CA PRO A 191 18.58 -13.11 11.98
C PRO A 191 17.15 -13.56 12.29
N ASP A 192 16.80 -13.72 13.58
CA ASP A 192 15.48 -14.15 14.04
C ASP A 192 14.50 -12.99 14.28
N CYS A 193 14.86 -11.75 13.86
CA CYS A 193 14.00 -10.60 14.04
C CYS A 193 12.72 -10.74 13.20
N THR A 194 11.58 -10.80 13.86
CA THR A 194 10.26 -10.73 13.23
C THR A 194 9.92 -9.29 12.84
N THR A 195 8.88 -9.12 12.01
CA THR A 195 8.36 -7.79 11.64
C THR A 195 7.89 -6.99 12.86
N SER A 196 7.30 -7.65 13.86
CA SER A 196 6.90 -7.01 15.12
C SER A 196 8.10 -6.46 15.91
N GLY A 197 9.24 -7.16 15.88
CA GLY A 197 10.48 -6.73 16.54
C GLY A 197 11.15 -5.52 15.88
N LEU A 198 10.73 -5.11 14.68
CA LEU A 198 11.32 -3.97 13.97
C LEU A 198 11.19 -2.65 14.74
N VAL A 199 10.12 -2.46 15.51
CA VAL A 199 9.92 -1.22 16.28
C VAL A 199 10.98 -1.10 17.38
N GLU A 200 11.26 -2.19 18.10
CA GLU A 200 12.31 -2.23 19.12
C GLU A 200 13.69 -1.97 18.50
N LYS A 201 13.97 -2.60 17.34
CA LYS A 201 15.25 -2.40 16.64
C LYS A 201 15.39 -1.01 16.04
N ALA A 202 14.28 -0.39 15.61
CA ALA A 202 14.25 0.99 15.16
C ALA A 202 14.55 1.96 16.31
N ASN A 203 14.00 1.70 17.50
CA ASN A 203 14.35 2.46 18.70
C ASN A 203 15.83 2.31 19.08
N GLN A 204 16.37 1.08 19.00
CA GLN A 204 17.80 0.82 19.21
C GLN A 204 18.68 1.55 18.18
N LEU A 205 18.25 1.61 16.91
CA LEU A 205 18.91 2.37 15.87
C LEU A 205 19.00 3.85 16.26
N ILE A 206 17.86 4.47 16.62
CA ILE A 206 17.82 5.88 17.03
C ILE A 206 18.70 6.15 18.25
N CYS A 207 18.58 5.33 19.30
CA CYS A 207 19.19 5.62 20.60
C CYS A 207 20.69 5.33 20.65
N SER A 208 21.19 4.37 19.86
CA SER A 208 22.55 3.84 20.08
C SER A 208 23.42 3.73 18.82
N GLN A 209 22.83 3.71 17.63
CA GLN A 209 23.57 3.46 16.39
C GLN A 209 23.49 4.63 15.41
N LEU A 210 22.55 5.56 15.60
CA LEU A 210 22.31 6.65 14.67
C LEU A 210 23.55 7.51 14.47
N ASP A 211 24.27 7.87 15.53
CA ASP A 211 25.46 8.71 15.40
C ASP A 211 26.59 8.00 14.64
N LYS A 212 26.71 6.68 14.77
CA LYS A 212 27.67 5.89 13.97
C LYS A 212 27.27 5.85 12.50
N VAL A 213 25.99 5.66 12.22
CA VAL A 213 25.44 5.70 10.85
C VAL A 213 25.71 7.06 10.22
N LEU A 214 25.43 8.15 10.93
CA LEU A 214 25.69 9.52 10.46
C LEU A 214 27.18 9.75 10.21
N GLN A 215 28.05 9.24 11.08
CA GLN A 215 29.49 9.34 10.89
C GLN A 215 29.95 8.57 9.63
N SER A 216 29.44 7.35 9.40
CA SER A 216 29.72 6.60 8.16
C SER A 216 29.26 7.39 6.93
N ILE A 217 28.07 7.98 6.96
CA ILE A 217 27.55 8.80 5.87
C ILE A 217 28.45 10.00 5.60
N GLN A 218 28.91 10.67 6.66
CA GLN A 218 29.81 11.82 6.54
C GLN A 218 31.16 11.41 5.91
N GLN A 219 31.71 10.25 6.29
CA GLN A 219 32.92 9.71 5.68
C GLN A 219 32.74 9.40 4.19
N LEU A 220 31.58 8.84 3.81
CA LEU A 220 31.24 8.56 2.41
C LEU A 220 31.01 9.85 1.60
N SER A 221 30.43 10.88 2.21
CA SER A 221 30.26 12.21 1.60
C SER A 221 31.61 12.85 1.27
N ASN A 222 32.58 12.76 2.18
CA ASN A 222 33.92 13.34 1.98
C ASN A 222 34.67 12.73 0.78
N ARG A 223 34.30 11.50 0.39
CA ARG A 223 34.85 10.83 -0.78
C ARG A 223 34.16 11.23 -2.11
N ASN A 224 33.30 12.25 -2.09
CA ASN A 224 32.51 12.78 -3.22
C ASN A 224 31.40 11.86 -3.78
N TYR A 225 31.07 10.77 -3.10
CA TYR A 225 30.02 9.85 -3.56
C TYR A 225 28.62 10.29 -3.16
N ILE A 226 28.52 11.11 -2.11
CA ILE A 226 27.23 11.58 -1.60
C ILE A 226 27.25 13.06 -1.21
N VAL A 227 27.83 13.89 -2.08
CA VAL A 227 27.93 15.36 -1.91
C VAL A 227 26.57 16.00 -1.64
N HIS A 228 25.47 15.39 -2.08
CA HIS A 228 24.12 15.90 -1.84
C HIS A 228 23.66 15.71 -0.39
N LEU A 229 24.09 14.65 0.30
CA LEU A 229 23.68 14.40 1.69
C LEU A 229 24.31 15.37 2.69
N SER A 230 25.53 15.84 2.42
CA SER A 230 26.17 16.90 3.25
C SER A 230 25.44 18.24 3.16
N ARG A 231 24.55 18.43 2.18
CA ARG A 231 23.72 19.63 2.05
C ARG A 231 22.41 19.55 2.83
N VAL A 232 22.05 18.37 3.34
CA VAL A 232 20.85 18.19 4.15
C VAL A 232 21.11 18.75 5.54
N SER A 233 20.57 19.95 5.81
CA SER A 233 20.57 20.53 7.15
C SER A 233 19.84 19.60 8.11
N ASN A 234 20.39 19.42 9.31
CA ASN A 234 19.79 18.59 10.37
C ASN A 234 19.57 17.12 9.96
N LEU A 235 20.51 16.52 9.22
CA LEU A 235 20.45 15.11 8.77
C LEU A 235 20.05 14.13 9.89
N ARG A 236 20.52 14.34 11.12
CA ARG A 236 20.13 13.53 12.29
C ARG A 236 18.62 13.55 12.52
N GLU A 237 18.02 14.73 12.56
CA GLU A 237 16.58 14.90 12.77
C GLU A 237 15.78 14.30 11.60
N VAL A 238 16.27 14.48 10.38
CA VAL A 238 15.68 13.88 9.18
C VAL A 238 15.67 12.36 9.27
N MET A 239 16.79 11.74 9.64
CA MET A 239 16.89 10.28 9.82
C MET A 239 15.93 9.79 10.91
N ILE A 240 15.83 10.51 12.03
CA ILE A 240 14.86 10.18 13.09
C ILE A 240 13.43 10.21 12.54
N LYS A 241 13.06 11.23 11.75
CA LYS A 241 11.74 11.33 11.12
C LYS A 241 11.47 10.21 10.12
N ILE A 242 12.48 9.77 9.37
CA ILE A 242 12.37 8.60 8.48
C ILE A 242 12.07 7.33 9.29
N VAL A 243 12.85 7.08 10.35
CA VAL A 243 12.66 5.91 11.21
C VAL A 243 11.26 5.92 11.83
N LEU A 244 10.82 7.07 12.36
CA LEU A 244 9.47 7.22 12.90
C LEU A 244 8.38 7.02 11.85
N GLY A 245 8.57 7.55 10.64
CA GLY A 245 7.64 7.35 9.53
C GLY A 245 7.52 5.88 9.17
N PHE A 246 8.64 5.14 9.14
CA PHE A 246 8.64 3.70 8.93
C PHE A 246 7.92 2.94 10.06
N CYS A 247 8.20 3.24 11.33
CA CYS A 247 7.52 2.58 12.45
C CYS A 247 6.02 2.87 12.49
N ASN A 248 5.62 4.12 12.24
CA ASN A 248 4.21 4.48 12.15
C ASN A 248 3.53 3.80 10.96
N TRP A 249 4.25 3.62 9.85
CA TRP A 249 3.76 2.87 8.70
C TRP A 249 3.56 1.39 9.03
N LEU A 250 4.50 0.75 9.74
CA LEU A 250 4.34 -0.62 10.23
C LEU A 250 3.07 -0.76 11.08
N TYR A 251 2.87 0.17 12.01
CA TYR A 251 1.69 0.21 12.88
C TYR A 251 0.39 0.40 12.07
N ALA A 252 0.36 1.35 11.14
CA ALA A 252 -0.81 1.61 10.28
C ALA A 252 -1.16 0.42 9.37
N ARG A 253 -0.19 -0.45 9.09
CA ARG A 253 -0.38 -1.69 8.32
C ARG A 253 -0.65 -2.92 9.20
N HIS A 254 -0.79 -2.74 10.51
CA HIS A 254 -0.97 -3.82 11.49
C HIS A 254 0.15 -4.87 11.44
N LEU A 255 1.37 -4.44 11.08
CA LEU A 255 2.56 -5.28 11.06
C LEU A 255 3.26 -5.32 12.44
N THR A 256 2.83 -4.45 13.34
CA THR A 256 3.26 -4.35 14.73
C THR A 256 2.14 -3.74 15.56
N ASP A 257 2.07 -4.14 16.83
CA ASP A 257 1.15 -3.56 17.82
C ASP A 257 1.73 -2.30 18.49
N ASP A 258 3.04 -2.09 18.35
CA ASP A 258 3.76 -1.02 19.03
C ASP A 258 3.86 0.23 18.16
N LYS A 259 3.37 1.35 18.70
CA LYS A 259 3.60 2.67 18.11
C LYS A 259 4.84 3.30 18.71
N LEU A 260 5.81 3.63 17.86
CA LEU A 260 6.99 4.36 18.31
C LEU A 260 6.64 5.83 18.56
N LEU A 261 6.67 6.24 19.83
CA LEU A 261 6.54 7.62 20.24
C LEU A 261 7.86 8.07 20.85
N LEU A 262 8.52 9.06 20.25
CA LEU A 262 9.59 9.76 20.94
C LEU A 262 8.97 10.61 22.03
N LYS A 263 9.45 10.47 23.26
CA LYS A 263 9.21 11.49 24.28
C LYS A 263 9.86 12.77 23.78
N SER A 264 9.08 13.85 23.68
CA SER A 264 9.67 15.17 23.47
C SER A 264 10.55 15.46 24.69
N ASP A 265 11.80 15.89 24.45
CA ASP A 265 12.73 16.34 25.49
C ASP A 265 12.25 17.67 26.09
N SER A 266 11.09 17.62 26.74
CA SER A 266 10.43 18.71 27.43
C SER A 266 9.98 18.21 28.79
N ASP A 267 10.94 17.70 29.56
CA ASP A 267 10.94 17.58 31.03
C ASP A 267 12.30 18.05 31.57
#